data_AF-B9T8G0-F1
#
_entry.id   AF-B9T8G0-F1
#
_cell.length_a   1.000
_cell.length_b   1.000
_cell.length_c   1.000
_cell.angle_alpha   90.00
_cell.angle_beta   90.00
_cell.angle_gamma   90.00
#
_symmetry.space_group_name_H-M   'P 1'
#
loop_
_entity.id
_entity.type
_entity.pdbx_description
1 polymer ?
#
loop_
_entity_poly.entity_id
_entity_poly.type
_entity_poly.pdbx_seq_one_letter_code
_entity_poly.pdbx_strand_id
1 'polypeptide(L)'
;MSRAYDPCTERYSIVYFNRPEVQKAIHANVTGILYEWKTCSDIVGNYWADSPLSMLPIYKELIAAGLKIWVFSNVCGSHTMSVIIDTFFKILGFWARMQSGFPFAIQKQLLKVSLPCKPLLGNS
;
A
#
# COMPACT_ATOMS: atom_id res chain seq x y z
N MET A 1 12.98 22.22 -4.05
CA MET A 1 13.61 21.18 -4.89
C MET A 1 12.73 19.95 -4.93
N SER A 2 12.09 19.63 -6.05
CA SER A 2 11.50 18.29 -6.24
C SER A 2 12.63 17.32 -6.52
N ARG A 3 12.89 16.37 -5.61
CA ARG A 3 13.70 15.20 -5.97
C ARG A 3 12.91 14.43 -7.02
N ALA A 4 13.53 14.22 -8.18
CA ALA A 4 12.96 13.37 -9.22
C ALA A 4 12.77 11.95 -8.67
N TYR A 5 11.76 11.24 -9.17
CA TYR A 5 11.54 9.86 -8.79
C TYR A 5 12.73 9.01 -9.27
N ASP A 6 13.35 8.28 -8.34
CA ASP A 6 14.46 7.39 -8.63
C ASP A 6 14.00 5.93 -8.50
N PRO A 7 13.93 5.18 -9.62
CA PRO A 7 13.52 3.79 -9.60
C PRO A 7 14.53 2.87 -8.90
N CYS A 8 15.76 3.31 -8.65
CA CYS A 8 16.83 2.53 -8.03
C CYS A 8 16.86 2.62 -6.49
N THR A 9 15.87 3.27 -5.87
CA THR A 9 15.80 3.47 -4.41
C THR A 9 15.92 2.19 -3.58
N GLU A 10 15.39 1.09 -4.11
CA GLU A 10 15.52 -0.23 -3.49
C GLU A 10 16.99 -0.67 -3.34
N ARG A 11 17.81 -0.46 -4.38
CA ARG A 11 19.23 -0.86 -4.37
C ARG A 11 20.02 -0.12 -3.30
N TYR A 12 19.75 1.17 -3.11
CA TYR A 12 20.38 1.96 -2.05
C TYR A 12 20.00 1.44 -0.66
N SER A 13 18.76 0.97 -0.50
CA SER A 13 18.27 0.41 0.76
C SER A 13 19.03 -0.87 1.10
N ILE A 14 19.22 -1.78 0.14
CA ILE A 14 19.98 -3.03 0.33
C ILE A 14 21.42 -2.75 0.80
N VAL A 15 22.10 -1.78 0.18
CA VAL A 15 23.46 -1.40 0.59
C VAL A 15 23.47 -0.78 1.98
N TYR A 16 22.48 0.05 2.32
CA TYR A 16 22.41 0.73 3.61
C TYR A 16 22.15 -0.22 4.78
N PHE A 17 21.17 -1.13 4.65
CA PHE A 17 20.76 -2.02 5.74
C PHE A 17 21.73 -3.20 5.99
N ASN A 18 22.63 -3.49 5.05
CA ASN A 18 23.69 -4.51 5.24
C ASN A 18 24.97 -3.95 5.89
N ARG A 19 25.02 -2.66 6.20
CA ARG A 19 26.15 -2.06 6.92
C ARG A 19 26.15 -2.46 8.40
N PRO A 20 27.29 -2.88 8.97
CA PRO A 20 27.36 -3.32 10.36
C PRO A 20 27.03 -2.19 11.35
N GLU A 21 27.42 -0.95 11.04
CA GLU A 21 27.08 0.22 11.85
C GLU A 21 25.57 0.49 11.87
N VAL A 22 24.89 0.27 10.74
CA VAL A 22 23.43 0.45 10.64
C VAL A 22 22.71 -0.67 11.37
N GLN A 23 23.11 -1.93 11.16
CA GLN A 23 22.53 -3.08 11.86
C GLN A 23 22.66 -2.94 13.37
N LYS A 24 23.83 -2.51 13.86
CA LYS A 24 24.05 -2.23 15.29
C LYS A 24 23.15 -1.11 15.80
N ALA A 25 22.96 -0.03 15.03
CA ALA A 25 22.14 1.10 15.43
C ALA A 25 20.63 0.77 15.52
N ILE A 26 20.15 -0.15 14.68
CA ILE A 26 18.74 -0.59 14.68
C ILE A 26 18.49 -1.88 15.47
N HIS A 27 19.50 -2.36 16.22
CA HIS A 27 19.46 -3.62 16.94
C HIS A 27 19.08 -4.83 16.06
N ALA A 28 19.49 -4.82 14.79
CA ALA A 28 19.35 -5.95 13.88
C ALA A 28 20.59 -6.85 13.94
N ASN A 29 20.43 -8.11 13.53
CA ASN A 29 21.53 -9.09 13.42
C ASN A 29 22.33 -9.31 14.73
N VAL A 30 21.67 -9.22 15.89
CA VAL A 30 22.31 -9.36 17.21
C VAL A 30 22.93 -10.75 17.41
N THR A 31 22.35 -11.78 16.80
CA THR A 31 22.78 -13.18 16.92
C THR A 31 23.67 -13.66 15.77
N GLY A 32 24.06 -12.81 14.82
CA GLY A 32 24.93 -13.19 13.71
C GLY A 32 24.25 -14.13 12.70
N ILE A 33 23.12 -13.68 12.15
CA ILE A 33 22.36 -14.37 11.11
C ILE A 33 23.24 -14.53 9.86
N LEU A 34 23.22 -15.73 9.26
CA LEU A 34 24.12 -16.13 8.16
C LEU A 34 23.73 -15.61 6.77
N TYR A 35 22.64 -14.86 6.66
CA TYR A 35 22.15 -14.34 5.39
C TYR A 35 22.05 -12.81 5.43
N GLU A 36 22.26 -12.20 4.27
CA GLU A 36 22.15 -10.76 4.09
C GLU A 36 20.70 -10.29 4.21
N TRP A 37 20.54 -9.05 4.65
CA TRP A 37 19.25 -8.38 4.61
C TRP A 37 18.84 -8.12 3.16
N LYS A 38 17.58 -8.43 2.84
CA LYS A 38 16.93 -8.15 1.55
C LYS A 38 15.57 -7.50 1.79
N THR A 39 15.08 -6.78 0.78
CA THR A 39 13.78 -6.09 0.78
C THR A 39 12.60 -7.06 0.81
N CYS A 40 12.71 -8.16 0.08
CA CYS A 40 11.73 -9.24 0.01
C CYS A 40 12.41 -10.61 0.17
N SER A 41 11.66 -11.60 0.66
CA SER A 41 12.10 -13.01 0.72
C SER A 41 11.43 -13.82 -0.38
N ASP A 42 12.22 -14.34 -1.33
CA ASP A 42 11.71 -15.17 -2.42
C ASP A 42 11.13 -16.49 -1.91
N ILE A 43 11.67 -17.03 -0.82
CA ILE A 43 11.17 -18.27 -0.21
C ILE A 43 9.76 -18.03 0.32
N VAL A 44 9.54 -16.94 1.06
CA VAL A 44 8.20 -16.62 1.56
C VAL A 44 7.27 -16.29 0.39
N GLY A 45 7.71 -15.50 -0.58
CA GLY A 45 6.89 -15.11 -1.73
C GLY A 45 6.43 -16.29 -2.61
N ASN A 46 7.30 -17.28 -2.82
CA ASN A 46 6.99 -18.41 -3.70
C ASN A 46 6.24 -19.55 -3.02
N TYR A 47 6.40 -19.72 -1.70
CA TYR A 47 5.85 -20.87 -0.98
C TYR A 47 4.69 -20.51 -0.03
N TRP A 48 4.23 -19.26 -0.02
CA TRP A 48 3.06 -18.86 0.78
C TRP A 48 1.75 -19.36 0.14
N ALA A 49 1.02 -20.19 0.87
CA ALA A 49 -0.22 -20.81 0.37
C ALA A 49 -1.51 -20.23 0.99
N ASP A 50 -1.44 -19.58 2.15
CA ASP A 50 -2.62 -19.05 2.85
C ASP A 50 -3.02 -17.68 2.31
N SER A 51 -3.70 -17.68 1.16
CA SER A 51 -4.16 -16.47 0.46
C SER A 51 -5.60 -16.65 0.00
N PRO A 52 -6.60 -16.28 0.84
CA PRO A 52 -8.00 -16.39 0.46
C PRO A 52 -8.33 -15.47 -0.72
N LEU A 53 -9.23 -15.91 -1.60
CA LEU A 53 -9.61 -15.15 -2.81
C LEU A 53 -10.27 -13.79 -2.51
N SER A 54 -10.86 -13.62 -1.33
CA SER A 54 -11.56 -12.39 -0.97
C SER A 54 -11.53 -12.12 0.52
N MET A 55 -11.29 -10.85 0.86
CA MET A 55 -11.41 -10.34 2.23
C MET A 55 -12.81 -9.79 2.55
N LEU A 56 -13.76 -9.83 1.60
CA LEU A 56 -15.10 -9.26 1.75
C LEU A 56 -15.85 -9.69 3.03
N PRO A 57 -15.81 -10.96 3.48
CA PRO A 57 -16.48 -11.37 4.72
C PRO A 57 -15.97 -10.59 5.94
N ILE A 58 -14.65 -10.43 6.04
CA ILE A 58 -14.00 -9.71 7.14
C ILE A 58 -14.41 -8.23 7.15
N TYR A 59 -14.46 -7.59 5.98
CA TYR A 59 -14.94 -6.20 5.90
C TYR A 59 -16.40 -6.06 6.39
N LYS A 60 -17.28 -7.02 6.10
CA LYS A 60 -18.66 -6.99 6.60
C LYS A 60 -18.71 -7.10 8.12
N GLU A 61 -17.90 -7.96 8.72
CA GLU A 61 -17.79 -8.12 10.17
C GLU A 61 -17.28 -6.84 10.84
N LEU A 62 -16.20 -6.26 10.33
CA LEU A 62 -15.61 -5.03 10.89
C LEU A 62 -16.58 -3.82 10.78
N ILE A 63 -17.33 -3.74 9.68
CA ILE A 63 -18.35 -2.70 9.49
C ILE A 63 -19.52 -2.92 10.46
N ALA A 64 -19.98 -4.16 10.64
CA ALA A 64 -21.03 -4.51 11.60
C ALA A 64 -20.62 -4.23 13.05
N ALA A 65 -19.34 -4.45 13.37
CA ALA A 65 -18.74 -4.13 14.67
C ALA A 65 -18.55 -2.63 14.92
N GLY A 66 -18.83 -1.78 13.92
CA GLY A 66 -18.72 -0.34 14.09
C GLY A 66 -17.28 0.18 14.04
N LEU A 67 -16.39 -0.44 13.26
CA LEU A 67 -14.99 0.01 13.09
C LEU A 67 -14.80 0.86 11.84
N LYS A 68 -14.15 2.03 11.98
CA LYS A 68 -13.87 2.95 10.87
C LYS A 68 -12.75 2.43 9.98
N ILE A 69 -13.05 2.16 8.71
CA ILE A 69 -12.10 1.59 7.75
C ILE A 69 -11.83 2.60 6.64
N TRP A 70 -10.55 2.74 6.26
CA TRP A 70 -10.09 3.70 5.26
C TRP A 70 -9.37 2.96 4.15
N VAL A 71 -9.82 3.14 2.91
CA VAL A 71 -9.21 2.53 1.73
C VAL A 71 -8.67 3.63 0.83
N PHE A 72 -7.35 3.62 0.61
CA PHE A 72 -6.64 4.62 -0.17
C PHE A 72 -6.19 4.07 -1.51
N SER A 73 -6.30 4.87 -2.56
CA SER A 73 -5.81 4.52 -3.89
C SER A 73 -5.16 5.70 -4.59
N ASN A 74 -4.04 5.44 -5.26
CA ASN A 74 -3.37 6.41 -6.10
C ASN A 74 -3.88 6.24 -7.55
N VAL A 75 -4.23 7.34 -8.19
CA VAL A 75 -4.77 7.33 -9.58
C VAL A 75 -3.65 7.33 -10.64
N CYS A 76 -2.38 7.31 -10.20
CA CYS A 76 -1.26 7.80 -11.02
C CYS A 76 -0.57 6.81 -11.96
N GLY A 77 -1.26 5.78 -12.46
CA GLY A 77 -0.58 4.88 -13.41
C GLY A 77 -1.37 3.68 -13.89
N SER A 78 -2.58 3.46 -13.37
CA SER A 78 -3.43 2.40 -13.88
C SER A 78 -4.89 2.69 -13.56
N HIS A 79 -5.70 2.95 -14.59
CA HIS A 79 -7.15 3.03 -14.48
C HIS A 79 -7.73 1.77 -13.79
N THR A 80 -7.04 0.63 -13.92
CA THR A 80 -7.42 -0.67 -13.36
C THR A 80 -7.54 -0.66 -11.83
N MET A 81 -6.65 0.04 -11.10
CA MET A 81 -6.74 0.06 -9.63
C MET A 81 -7.90 0.88 -9.10
N SER A 82 -8.28 1.97 -9.79
CA SER A 82 -9.50 2.69 -9.42
C SER A 82 -10.73 1.82 -9.62
N VAL A 83 -10.81 1.10 -10.76
CA VAL A 83 -11.96 0.24 -11.12
C VAL A 83 -12.16 -0.89 -10.13
N ILE A 84 -11.09 -1.55 -9.68
CA ILE A 84 -11.17 -2.63 -8.69
C ILE A 84 -11.73 -2.11 -7.37
N ILE A 85 -11.23 -0.95 -6.91
CA ILE A 85 -11.69 -0.36 -5.66
C ILE A 85 -13.12 0.13 -5.80
N ASP A 86 -13.50 0.78 -6.90
CA ASP A 86 -14.89 1.15 -7.17
C ASP A 86 -15.83 -0.06 -7.15
N THR A 87 -15.39 -1.19 -7.71
CA THR A 87 -16.15 -2.44 -7.69
C THR A 87 -16.30 -3.00 -6.28
N PHE A 88 -15.24 -2.98 -5.48
CA PHE A 88 -15.27 -3.41 -4.08
C PHE A 88 -16.29 -2.61 -3.25
N PHE A 89 -16.27 -1.27 -3.37
CA PHE A 89 -17.22 -0.41 -2.67
C PHE A 89 -18.68 -0.66 -3.12
N LYS A 90 -18.90 -0.89 -4.42
CA LYS A 90 -20.22 -1.28 -4.95
C LYS A 90 -20.69 -2.62 -4.36
N ILE A 91 -19.84 -3.64 -4.28
CA ILE A 91 -20.19 -4.95 -3.72
C ILE A 91 -20.58 -4.84 -2.24
N LEU A 92 -19.91 -3.97 -1.48
CA LEU A 92 -20.25 -3.71 -0.08
C LEU A 92 -21.52 -2.86 0.10
N GLY A 93 -22.19 -2.45 -0.96
CA GLY A 93 -23.41 -1.64 -0.90
C GLY A 93 -23.16 -0.16 -0.61
N PHE A 94 -21.92 0.31 -0.72
CA PHE A 94 -21.54 1.71 -0.57
C PHE A 94 -21.59 2.38 -1.94
N TRP A 95 -22.79 2.75 -2.37
CA TRP A 95 -22.99 3.48 -3.63
C TRP A 95 -22.61 4.95 -3.44
N ALA A 96 -21.38 5.31 -3.79
CA ALA A 96 -20.93 6.69 -3.74
C ALA A 96 -21.68 7.51 -4.81
N ARG A 97 -22.57 8.41 -4.38
CA ARG A 97 -22.86 9.60 -5.17
C ARG A 97 -21.61 10.46 -5.10
N MET A 98 -20.83 10.52 -6.18
CA MET A 98 -19.73 11.48 -6.29
C MET A 98 -20.30 12.87 -5.98
N GLN A 99 -19.97 13.43 -4.82
CA GLN A 99 -20.18 14.85 -4.57
C GLN A 99 -19.15 15.58 -5.42
N SER A 100 -19.63 16.22 -6.48
CA SER A 100 -18.81 17.12 -7.30
C SER A 100 -18.12 18.13 -6.39
N GLY A 101 -16.78 18.06 -6.30
CA GLY A 101 -15.97 19.07 -5.62
C GLY A 101 -15.23 18.63 -4.36
N PHE A 102 -15.37 17.39 -3.89
CA PHE A 102 -14.54 16.87 -2.77
C PHE A 102 -13.76 15.61 -3.18
N PRO A 103 -12.47 15.49 -2.83
CA PRO A 103 -11.65 14.32 -3.17
C PRO A 103 -11.95 13.08 -2.31
N PHE A 104 -12.89 13.19 -1.37
CA PHE A 104 -13.31 12.12 -0.46
C PHE A 104 -14.84 11.98 -0.49
N ALA A 105 -15.33 10.74 -0.44
CA ALA A 105 -16.74 10.45 -0.25
C ALA A 105 -16.91 9.79 1.13
N ILE A 106 -17.58 10.47 2.07
CA ILE A 106 -17.92 9.90 3.38
C ILE A 106 -19.27 9.17 3.23
N GLN A 107 -19.24 7.84 3.20
CA GLN A 107 -20.45 7.03 3.30
C GLN A 107 -20.31 6.04 4.45
N LYS A 108 -20.93 6.38 5.59
CA LYS A 108 -20.87 5.58 6.82
C LYS A 108 -19.40 5.22 7.20
N GLN A 109 -19.25 4.18 7.99
CA GLN A 109 -18.03 3.67 8.63
C GLN A 109 -16.84 3.38 7.67
N LEU A 110 -17.02 3.48 6.35
CA LEU A 110 -16.01 3.15 5.33
C LEU A 110 -15.72 4.39 4.47
N LEU A 111 -14.45 4.80 4.37
CA LEU A 111 -14.02 5.96 3.59
C LEU A 111 -13.15 5.54 2.39
N LYS A 112 -13.51 5.99 1.18
CA LYS A 112 -12.63 5.94 0.01
C LYS A 112 -11.88 7.26 -0.14
N VAL A 113 -10.56 7.20 -0.27
CA VAL A 113 -9.70 8.35 -0.54
C VAL A 113 -8.91 8.11 -1.82
N SER A 114 -9.17 8.93 -2.84
CA SER A 114 -8.41 8.93 -4.09
C SER A 114 -7.40 10.07 -4.06
N LEU A 115 -6.11 9.74 -4.04
CA LEU A 115 -5.05 10.75 -4.04
C LEU A 115 -4.66 11.11 -5.49
N PRO A 116 -4.68 12.41 -5.86
CA PRO A 116 -4.27 12.84 -7.20
C PRO A 116 -2.77 12.63 -7.41
N CYS A 117 -2.38 12.43 -8.68
CA CYS A 117 -0.98 12.49 -9.07
C CYS A 117 -0.36 13.81 -8.61
N LYS A 118 0.78 13.74 -7.93
CA LYS A 118 1.71 14.86 -7.92
C LYS A 118 2.43 14.84 -9.27
N PRO A 119 2.32 15.91 -10.10
CA PRO A 119 2.99 15.92 -11.39
C PRO A 119 4.49 15.76 -11.17
N LEU A 120 5.06 14.72 -11.78
CA LEU A 120 6.50 14.62 -11.98
C LEU A 120 6.82 15.73 -12.98
N LEU A 121 7.43 16.82 -12.51
CA LEU A 121 8.04 17.79 -13.41
C LEU A 121 9.18 17.08 -14.13
N GLY A 122 8.86 16.48 -15.28
CA GLY A 122 9.82 16.01 -16.25
C GLY A 122 10.41 17.23 -16.95
N ASN A 123 11.66 17.53 -16.65
CA ASN A 123 12.52 18.26 -17.56
C ASN A 123 13.58 17.26 -18.02
N SER A 124 13.40 16.77 -19.24
CA SER A 124 14.47 16.28 -20.10
C SER A 124 15.04 17.46 -20.86
#